data_AF-A0A9J7BUQ2-F1
#
_entry.id   AF-A0A9J7BUQ2-F1
#
_cell.length_a   1.000
_cell.length_b   1.000
_cell.length_c   1.000
_cell.angle_alpha   90.00
_cell.angle_beta   90.00
_cell.angle_gamma   90.00
#
_symmetry.space_group_name_H-M   'P 1'
#
loop_
_entity.id
_entity.type
_entity.pdbx_description
1 polymer ?
#
loop_
_entity_poly.entity_id
_entity_poly.type
_entity_poly.pdbx_seq_one_letter_code
_entity_poly.pdbx_strand_id
1 'polypeptide(L)'
;MPLLALLLLQSQADIQRAQAMLPAVFTGMFLFAIIGIALVIIPTWFVCKKAGFSPWLSLLVIVPMGGLVLLYVLAFAEWKVVPTAQTAYIPPAPPAYPPQA
;
A
#
# COMPACT_ATOMS: atom_id res chain seq x y z
N MET A 1 49.45 25.96 -22.12
CA MET A 1 48.61 26.66 -21.13
C MET A 1 47.10 26.70 -21.42
N PRO A 2 46.56 26.71 -22.67
CA PRO A 2 45.11 26.84 -22.87
C PRO A 2 44.31 25.55 -22.60
N LEU A 3 44.90 24.38 -22.84
CA LEU A 3 44.24 23.09 -22.60
C LEU A 3 43.83 22.91 -21.13
N LEU A 4 44.69 23.34 -20.20
CA LEU A 4 44.42 23.24 -18.77
C LEU A 4 43.27 24.15 -18.34
N ALA A 5 43.16 25.35 -18.92
CA ALA A 5 42.04 26.25 -18.69
C ALA A 5 40.71 25.67 -19.21
N LEU A 6 40.72 25.00 -20.36
CA LEU A 6 39.54 24.32 -20.91
C LEU A 6 39.10 23.13 -20.03
N LEU A 7 40.05 22.32 -19.58
CA LEU A 7 39.75 21.19 -18.69
C LEU A 7 39.21 21.66 -17.34
N LEU A 8 39.75 22.74 -16.77
CA LEU A 8 39.23 23.31 -15.53
C LEU A 8 37.82 23.86 -15.73
N LEU A 9 37.56 24.59 -16.80
CA LEU A 9 36.21 25.11 -17.09
C LEU A 9 35.19 23.99 -17.30
N GLN A 10 35.59 22.94 -18.02
CA GLN A 10 34.77 21.75 -18.22
C GLN A 10 34.46 21.06 -16.88
N SER A 11 35.47 20.87 -16.02
CA SER A 11 35.26 20.26 -14.70
C SER A 11 34.29 21.06 -13.82
N GLN A 12 34.37 22.39 -13.85
CA GLN A 12 33.45 23.26 -13.12
C GLN A 12 32.02 23.13 -13.66
N ALA A 13 31.85 23.09 -14.99
CA ALA A 13 30.55 22.90 -15.63
C ALA A 13 29.93 21.53 -15.33
N ASP A 14 30.74 20.46 -15.28
CA ASP A 14 30.28 19.11 -14.97
C ASP A 14 29.86 18.98 -13.50
N ILE A 15 30.62 19.58 -12.57
CA ILE A 15 30.24 19.66 -11.14
C ILE A 15 28.93 20.44 -10.97
N GLN A 16 28.78 21.58 -11.68
CA GLN A 16 27.54 22.37 -11.64
C GLN A 16 26.33 21.58 -12.16
N ARG A 17 26.47 20.84 -13.25
CA ARG A 17 25.40 19.96 -13.77
C ARG A 17 25.05 18.84 -12.81
N ALA A 18 26.05 18.20 -12.21
CA ALA A 18 25.83 17.17 -11.18
C ALA A 18 25.08 17.74 -9.97
N GLN A 19 25.48 18.92 -9.49
CA GLN A 19 24.83 19.60 -8.37
C GLN A 19 23.38 20.00 -8.70
N ALA A 20 23.06 20.36 -9.93
CA ALA A 20 21.69 20.64 -10.37
C ALA A 20 20.81 19.36 -10.42
N MET A 21 21.40 18.19 -10.69
CA MET A 21 20.68 16.92 -10.74
C MET A 21 20.36 16.35 -9.35
N LEU A 22 21.21 16.55 -8.35
CA LEU A 22 21.01 16.05 -6.98
C LEU A 22 19.62 16.40 -6.41
N PRO A 23 19.19 17.67 -6.33
CA PRO A 23 17.88 18.01 -5.76
C PRO A 23 16.71 17.44 -6.59
N ALA A 24 16.87 17.34 -7.91
CA ALA A 24 15.86 16.74 -8.78
C ALA A 24 15.68 15.24 -8.49
N VAL A 25 16.79 14.51 -8.30
CA VAL A 25 16.76 13.08 -7.92
C VAL A 25 16.15 12.90 -6.54
N PHE A 26 16.54 13.69 -5.55
CA PHE A 26 15.97 13.62 -4.19
C PHE A 26 14.46 13.92 -4.20
N THR A 27 14.04 14.94 -4.94
CA THR A 27 12.63 15.29 -5.08
C THR A 27 11.84 14.17 -5.75
N GLY A 28 12.35 13.64 -6.86
CA GLY A 28 11.71 12.52 -7.56
C GLY A 28 11.60 11.28 -6.69
N MET A 29 12.66 10.92 -5.98
CA MET A 29 12.69 9.78 -5.06
C MET A 29 11.71 9.96 -3.90
N PHE A 30 11.61 11.18 -3.34
CA PHE A 30 10.67 11.50 -2.26
C PHE A 30 9.21 11.38 -2.72
N LEU A 31 8.87 11.93 -3.89
CA LEU A 31 7.52 11.80 -4.47
C LEU A 31 7.16 10.34 -4.76
N PHE A 32 8.10 9.59 -5.33
CA PHE A 32 7.91 8.16 -5.58
C PHE A 32 7.70 7.38 -4.27
N ALA A 33 8.45 7.68 -3.22
CA ALA A 33 8.27 7.07 -1.91
C ALA A 33 6.87 7.33 -1.32
N ILE A 34 6.36 8.57 -1.41
CA ILE A 34 5.01 8.91 -0.94
C ILE A 34 3.95 8.10 -1.71
N ILE A 35 4.06 8.03 -3.03
CA ILE A 35 3.14 7.26 -3.88
C ILE A 35 3.20 5.78 -3.50
N GLY A 36 4.40 5.22 -3.36
CA GLY A 36 4.60 3.83 -2.94
C GLY A 36 3.99 3.53 -1.57
N ILE A 37 4.18 4.42 -0.59
CA ILE A 37 3.60 4.29 0.75
C ILE A 37 2.07 4.32 0.65
N ALA A 38 1.48 5.24 -0.11
CA ALA A 38 0.02 5.31 -0.29
C ALA A 38 -0.55 4.02 -0.92
N LEU A 39 0.14 3.47 -1.93
CA LEU A 39 -0.22 2.21 -2.59
C LEU A 39 -0.23 1.01 -1.63
N VAL A 40 0.53 1.06 -0.53
CA VAL A 40 0.56 0.01 0.49
C VAL A 40 -0.41 0.30 1.64
N ILE A 41 -0.49 1.54 2.12
CA ILE A 41 -1.37 1.95 3.23
C ILE A 41 -2.84 1.72 2.89
N ILE A 42 -3.27 2.12 1.69
CA ILE A 42 -4.68 2.04 1.29
C ILE A 42 -5.18 0.60 1.34
N PRO A 43 -4.57 -0.39 0.66
CA PRO A 43 -5.06 -1.76 0.72
C PRO A 43 -4.97 -2.34 2.14
N THR A 44 -3.87 -2.12 2.87
CA THR A 44 -3.74 -2.62 4.25
C THR A 44 -4.76 -2.01 5.22
N TRP A 45 -5.16 -0.74 5.01
CA TRP A 45 -6.25 -0.10 5.77
C TRP A 45 -7.59 -0.83 5.58
N PHE A 46 -7.93 -1.20 4.34
CA PHE A 46 -9.14 -1.97 4.07
C PHE A 46 -9.06 -3.40 4.61
N VAL A 47 -7.89 -4.04 4.57
CA VAL A 47 -7.67 -5.37 5.19
C VAL A 47 -7.88 -5.29 6.70
N CYS A 48 -7.34 -4.28 7.38
CA CYS A 48 -7.56 -4.08 8.82
C CYS A 48 -9.05 -3.97 9.15
N LYS A 49 -9.82 -3.19 8.37
CA LYS A 49 -11.29 -3.12 8.53
C LYS A 49 -11.97 -4.48 8.40
N LYS A 50 -11.58 -5.27 7.40
CA LYS A 50 -12.18 -6.59 7.15
C LYS A 50 -11.82 -7.61 8.23
N ALA A 51 -10.61 -7.54 8.76
CA ALA A 51 -10.15 -8.40 9.85
C ALA A 51 -10.73 -8.00 11.22
N GLY A 52 -11.42 -6.86 11.32
CA GLY A 52 -11.98 -6.34 12.57
C GLY A 52 -10.98 -5.57 13.43
N PHE A 53 -9.85 -5.14 12.86
CA PHE A 53 -8.86 -4.28 13.50
C PHE A 53 -9.14 -2.79 13.24
N SER A 54 -8.54 -1.94 14.08
CA SER A 54 -8.48 -0.50 13.83
C SER A 54 -7.77 -0.22 12.51
N PRO A 55 -8.34 0.55 11.58
CA PRO A 55 -7.70 0.83 10.29
C PRO A 55 -6.38 1.59 10.43
N TRP A 56 -6.23 2.38 11.49
CA TRP A 56 -5.02 3.11 11.85
C TRP A 56 -3.80 2.19 12.04
N LEU A 57 -4.01 0.90 12.30
CA LEU A 57 -2.94 -0.09 12.37
C LEU A 57 -2.16 -0.18 11.06
N SER A 58 -2.76 0.19 9.91
CA SER A 58 -2.06 0.20 8.63
C SER A 58 -0.94 1.26 8.56
N LEU A 59 -0.96 2.30 9.40
CA LEU A 59 0.12 3.30 9.44
C LEU A 59 1.47 2.70 9.88
N LEU A 60 1.48 1.50 10.47
CA LEU A 60 2.72 0.76 10.75
C LEU A 60 3.57 0.54 9.49
N VAL A 61 2.99 0.47 8.28
CA VAL A 61 3.76 0.30 7.04
C VAL A 61 4.65 1.50 6.70
N ILE A 62 4.46 2.66 7.34
CA ILE A 62 5.36 3.82 7.21
C ILE A 62 6.70 3.54 7.90
N VAL A 63 6.68 2.75 8.98
CA VAL A 63 7.89 2.33 9.68
C VAL A 63 8.52 1.19 8.88
N PRO A 64 9.85 1.21 8.60
CA PRO A 64 10.50 0.22 7.74
C PRO A 64 10.16 -1.25 8.09
N MET A 65 10.09 -1.57 9.37
CA MET A 65 9.74 -2.92 9.86
C MET A 65 8.27 -3.08 10.26
N GLY A 66 7.50 -1.99 10.33
CA GLY A 66 6.12 -2.05 10.81
C GLY A 66 5.19 -2.76 9.82
N GLY A 67 5.49 -2.73 8.52
CA GLY A 67 4.76 -3.54 7.53
C GLY A 67 4.90 -5.03 7.77
N LEU A 68 6.08 -5.52 8.13
CA LEU A 68 6.29 -6.93 8.49
C LEU A 68 5.53 -7.30 9.76
N VAL A 69 5.58 -6.44 10.78
CA VAL A 69 4.81 -6.64 12.03
C VAL A 69 3.32 -6.72 11.74
N LEU A 70 2.78 -5.79 10.93
CA LEU A 70 1.38 -5.77 10.54
C LEU A 70 0.97 -7.04 9.80
N LEU A 71 1.80 -7.52 8.87
CA LEU A 71 1.56 -8.77 8.15
C LEU A 71 1.54 -9.98 9.09
N TYR A 72 2.45 -10.04 10.07
CA TYR A 72 2.44 -11.10 11.09
C TYR A 72 1.17 -11.06 11.94
N VAL A 73 0.75 -9.88 12.40
CA VAL A 73 -0.50 -9.72 13.15
C VAL A 73 -1.69 -10.17 12.30
N LEU A 74 -1.79 -9.71 11.06
CA LEU A 74 -2.89 -10.11 10.16
C LEU A 74 -2.88 -11.60 9.82
N ALA A 75 -1.72 -12.24 9.72
CA ALA A 75 -1.60 -13.64 9.37
C ALA A 75 -1.99 -14.59 10.51
N PHE A 76 -1.69 -14.23 11.75
CA PHE A 76 -1.85 -15.12 12.90
C PHE A 76 -2.97 -14.71 13.87
N ALA A 77 -3.55 -13.53 13.73
CA ALA A 77 -4.65 -13.11 14.58
C ALA A 77 -6.01 -13.60 14.06
N GLU A 78 -6.93 -13.86 14.99
CA GLU A 78 -8.32 -14.19 14.68
C GLU A 78 -9.05 -13.00 14.07
N TRP A 79 -9.54 -13.15 12.84
CA TRP A 79 -10.31 -12.10 12.17
C TRP A 79 -11.73 -12.10 12.72
N LYS A 80 -12.16 -10.97 13.29
CA LYS A 80 -13.53 -10.77 13.77
C LYS A 80 -14.49 -10.49 12.61
N VAL A 81 -14.54 -11.39 11.64
CA VAL A 81 -15.54 -11.35 10.58
C VAL A 81 -16.86 -11.84 11.15
N VAL A 82 -17.89 -11.01 11.09
CA VAL A 82 -19.26 -11.52 11.25
C VAL A 82 -19.46 -12.48 10.08
N PRO A 83 -19.74 -13.77 10.29
CA PRO A 83 -20.14 -14.63 9.19
C PRO A 83 -21.29 -13.90 8.51
N THR A 84 -21.15 -13.54 7.23
CA THR A 84 -22.33 -13.21 6.43
C THR A 84 -23.25 -14.37 6.68
N ALA A 85 -24.33 -14.15 7.43
CA ALA A 85 -25.33 -15.16 7.68
C ALA A 85 -25.57 -15.73 6.30
N GLN A 86 -25.09 -16.96 6.06
CA GLN A 86 -25.39 -17.68 4.85
C GLN A 86 -26.88 -17.48 4.77
N THR A 87 -27.32 -16.72 3.76
CA THR A 87 -28.73 -16.47 3.53
C THR A 87 -29.30 -17.85 3.58
N ALA A 88 -29.89 -18.20 4.74
CA ALA A 88 -30.14 -19.59 5.05
C ALA A 88 -31.02 -19.97 3.90
N TYR A 89 -30.55 -20.91 3.07
CA TYR A 89 -31.31 -21.28 1.91
C TYR A 89 -32.61 -21.83 2.49
N ILE A 90 -33.63 -20.98 2.53
CA ILE A 90 -34.97 -21.34 2.93
C ILE A 90 -35.51 -21.91 1.62
N PRO A 91 -35.56 -23.24 1.46
CA PRO A 91 -36.15 -23.81 0.26
C PRO A 91 -37.54 -23.22 0.09
N PRO A 92 -37.94 -22.85 -1.15
CA PRO A 92 -39.29 -22.37 -1.40
C PRO A 92 -40.28 -23.43 -0.91
N ALA A 93 -41.37 -22.98 -0.28
CA ALA A 93 -42.41 -23.87 0.22
C ALA A 93 -42.88 -24.80 -0.93
N PRO A 94 -43.09 -26.11 -0.66
CA PRO A 94 -43.59 -27.02 -1.68
C PRO A 94 -44.94 -26.52 -2.20
N PRO A 95 -45.23 -26.70 -3.51
CA PRO A 95 -46.51 -26.28 -4.09
C PRO A 95 -47.67 -26.97 -3.36
N ALA A 96 -48.73 -26.23 -3.07
CA ALA A 96 -49.93 -26.78 -2.47
C ALA A 96 -50.57 -27.78 -3.45
N TYR A 97 -50.65 -29.05 -3.07
CA TYR A 97 -51.33 -30.06 -3.88
C TYR A 97 -52.84 -29.80 -3.86
N PRO A 98 -53.52 -29.81 -5.02
CA PRO A 98 -54.97 -29.76 -5.05
C PRO A 98 -55.55 -31.02 -4.37
N PRO A 99 -56.73 -30.91 -3.73
CA PRO A 99 -57.39 -32.05 -3.10
C PRO A 99 -57.64 -33.15 -4.15
N GLN A 100 -57.11 -34.34 -3.86
CA GLN A 100 -57.30 -35.53 -4.68
C GLN A 100 -58.72 -36.03 -4.44
N ALA A 101 -59.56 -36.01 -5.49
CA ALA A 101 -60.94 -36.48 -5.48
C ALA A 101 -61.02 -38.01 -5.51
#